data_AF-A0A0C3BMP0-F1
#
_entry.id   AF-A0A0C3BMP0-F1
#
_cell.length_a   1.000
_cell.length_b   1.000
_cell.length_c   1.000
_cell.angle_alpha   90.00
_cell.angle_beta   90.00
_cell.angle_gamma   90.00
#
_symmetry.space_group_name_H-M   'P 1'
#
loop_
_entity.id
_entity.type
_entity.pdbx_description
1 polymer ?
#
loop_
_entity_poly.entity_id
_entity_poly.type
_entity_poly.pdbx_seq_one_letter_code
_entity_poly.pdbx_strand_id
1 'polypeptide(L)'
;MYSGFAWYDSTDLLLVYRVSWLRAKARFFRWSEELRLVEYEMQWTINWFRWKEGQWRTRLSEVDDEERPPGFDSYCHKQVALWDSLADRAQSQFSALLNQPVVW
;
A
#
# COMPACT_ATOMS: atom_id res chain seq x y z
N MET A 1 38.99 -27.91 39.23
CA MET A 1 38.93 -28.77 38.04
C MET A 1 37.47 -29.17 37.87
N TYR A 2 36.81 -28.58 36.86
CA TYR A 2 35.44 -28.80 36.36
C TYR A 2 34.26 -28.67 37.34
N SER A 3 33.81 -27.43 37.54
CA SER A 3 32.42 -27.11 37.89
C SER A 3 31.88 -26.26 36.75
N GLY A 4 31.18 -26.88 35.79
CA GLY A 4 30.79 -26.18 34.55
C GLY A 4 29.77 -26.91 33.69
N PHE A 5 28.98 -27.80 34.27
CA PHE A 5 27.95 -28.55 33.54
C PHE A 5 26.71 -28.74 34.41
N ALA A 6 26.13 -27.63 34.89
CA ALA A 6 24.74 -27.63 35.30
C ALA A 6 23.92 -27.72 34.01
N TRP A 7 23.51 -28.93 33.67
CA TRP A 7 22.60 -29.24 32.58
C TRP A 7 21.40 -28.30 32.68
N TYR A 8 21.13 -27.57 31.60
CA TYR A 8 19.92 -26.76 31.42
C TYR A 8 18.72 -27.59 31.93
N ASP A 9 17.98 -27.08 32.92
CA ASP A 9 16.81 -27.80 33.44
C ASP A 9 15.79 -27.97 32.29
N SER A 10 15.00 -29.04 32.31
CA SER A 10 13.96 -29.29 31.30
C SER A 10 13.02 -28.08 31.15
N THR A 11 12.80 -27.37 32.25
CA THR A 11 12.06 -26.11 32.31
C THR A 11 12.70 -25.00 31.48
N ASP A 12 14.02 -24.82 31.53
CA ASP A 12 14.73 -23.79 30.77
C ASP A 12 14.66 -24.06 29.25
N LEU A 13 14.78 -25.32 28.83
CA LEU A 13 14.61 -25.71 27.43
C LEU A 13 13.17 -25.45 26.95
N LEU A 14 12.17 -25.76 27.78
CA LEU A 14 10.76 -25.47 27.48
C LEU A 14 10.50 -23.97 27.38
N LEU A 15 11.12 -23.15 28.23
CA LEU A 15 11.03 -21.69 28.15
C LEU A 15 11.64 -21.15 26.87
N VAL A 16 12.84 -21.61 26.49
CA VAL A 16 13.50 -21.21 25.24
C VAL A 16 12.65 -21.60 24.02
N TYR A 17 12.08 -22.81 24.01
CA TYR A 17 11.20 -23.26 22.94
C TYR A 17 9.92 -22.42 22.86
N ARG A 18 9.27 -22.17 24.01
CA ARG A 18 8.06 -21.35 24.07
C ARG A 18 8.30 -19.92 23.59
N VAL A 19 9.39 -19.28 24.02
CA VAL A 19 9.75 -17.93 23.57
C VAL A 19 10.04 -17.92 22.07
N SER A 20 10.77 -18.92 21.57
CA SER A 20 11.07 -19.05 20.14
C SER A 20 9.79 -19.19 19.31
N TRP A 21 8.86 -20.03 19.77
CA TRP A 21 7.54 -20.20 19.15
C TRP A 21 6.71 -18.91 19.18
N LEU A 22 6.63 -18.22 20.32
CA LEU A 22 5.91 -16.95 20.44
C LEU A 22 6.47 -15.88 19.50
N ARG A 23 7.80 -15.80 19.36
CA ARG A 23 8.45 -14.87 18.42
C ARG A 23 8.15 -15.23 16.97
N ALA A 24 8.16 -16.52 16.63
CA ALA A 24 7.79 -16.99 15.29
C ALA A 24 6.32 -16.67 14.98
N LYS A 25 5.41 -16.93 15.92
CA LYS A 25 3.99 -16.62 15.81
C LYS A 25 3.73 -15.12 15.66
N ALA A 26 4.41 -14.29 16.46
CA ALA A 26 4.30 -12.83 16.35
C ALA A 26 4.77 -12.30 14.99
N ARG A 27 5.88 -12.83 14.44
CA ARG A 27 6.33 -12.49 13.08
C ARG A 27 5.34 -12.91 12.02
N PHE A 28 4.79 -14.12 12.14
CA PHE A 28 3.77 -14.62 11.21
C PHE A 28 2.54 -13.69 11.19
N PHE A 29 2.03 -13.31 12.36
CA PHE A 29 0.89 -12.39 12.43
C PHE A 29 1.21 -11.02 11.87
N ARG A 30 2.38 -10.47 12.20
CA ARG A 30 2.81 -9.20 11.65
C ARG A 30 2.88 -9.23 10.12
N TRP A 31 3.44 -10.30 9.53
CA TRP A 31 3.47 -10.44 8.07
C TRP A 31 2.08 -10.57 7.46
N SER A 32 1.17 -11.29 8.12
CA SER A 32 -0.22 -11.36 7.64
C SER A 32 -0.93 -10.01 7.67
N GLU A 33 -0.63 -9.18 8.67
CA GLU A 33 -1.14 -7.81 8.79
C GLU A 33 -0.51 -6.89 7.74
N GLU A 34 0.81 -6.92 7.58
CA GLU A 34 1.52 -6.13 6.57
C GLU A 34 1.03 -6.45 5.16
N LEU A 35 0.79 -7.73 4.85
CA LEU A 35 0.23 -8.13 3.56
C LEU A 35 -1.15 -7.48 3.33
N ARG A 36 -2.04 -7.55 4.33
CA ARG A 36 -3.37 -6.93 4.27
C ARG A 36 -3.28 -5.41 4.10
N LEU A 37 -2.36 -4.75 4.80
CA LEU A 37 -2.15 -3.31 4.69
C LEU A 37 -1.69 -2.91 3.29
N VAL A 38 -0.76 -3.67 2.70
CA VAL A 38 -0.28 -3.42 1.33
C VAL A 38 -1.41 -3.56 0.31
N GLU A 39 -2.32 -4.54 0.47
CA GLU A 39 -3.52 -4.67 -0.38
C GLU A 39 -4.38 -3.39 -0.33
N TYR A 40 -4.60 -2.84 0.88
CA TYR A 40 -5.34 -1.59 1.05
C TYR A 40 -4.58 -0.38 0.50
N GLU A 41 -3.27 -0.30 0.68
CA GLU A 41 -2.43 0.77 0.11
C GLU A 41 -2.49 0.79 -1.41
N MET A 42 -2.48 -0.38 -2.07
CA MET A 42 -2.68 -0.49 -3.53
C MET A 42 -4.02 0.09 -3.95
N GLN A 43 -5.09 -0.25 -3.23
CA GLN A 43 -6.43 0.29 -3.47
C GLN A 43 -6.46 1.82 -3.29
N TRP A 44 -5.98 2.32 -2.15
CA TRP A 44 -5.94 3.76 -1.86
C TRP A 44 -5.10 4.55 -2.87
N THR A 45 -4.04 3.95 -3.40
CA THR A 45 -3.20 4.57 -4.44
C THR A 45 -4.01 4.85 -5.71
N ILE A 46 -4.77 3.86 -6.20
CA ILE A 46 -5.65 4.03 -7.38
C ILE A 46 -6.69 5.11 -7.10
N ASN A 47 -7.30 5.05 -5.92
CA ASN A 47 -8.35 5.98 -5.50
C ASN A 47 -7.84 7.42 -5.46
N TRP A 48 -6.60 7.60 -4.99
CA TRP A 48 -5.95 8.90 -4.95
C TRP A 48 -5.67 9.43 -6.37
N PHE A 49 -5.23 8.59 -7.31
CA PHE A 49 -5.06 9.00 -8.71
C PHE A 49 -6.38 9.44 -9.35
N ARG A 50 -7.46 8.68 -9.15
CA ARG A 50 -8.81 9.05 -9.62
C ARG A 50 -9.30 10.34 -9.00
N TRP A 51 -9.07 10.53 -7.70
CA TRP A 51 -9.39 11.78 -7.04
C TRP A 51 -8.59 12.95 -7.62
N LYS A 52 -7.29 12.79 -7.89
CA LYS A 52 -6.46 13.82 -8.52
C LYS A 52 -6.91 14.17 -9.94
N GLU A 53 -7.27 13.17 -10.73
CA GLU A 53 -7.89 13.36 -12.03
C GLU A 53 -9.15 14.22 -11.91
N GLY A 54 -10.06 13.87 -10.99
CA GLY A 54 -11.28 14.62 -10.70
C GLY A 54 -11.00 16.07 -10.29
N GLN A 55 -10.01 16.31 -9.44
CA GLN A 55 -9.60 17.67 -9.04
C GLN A 55 -9.19 18.53 -10.23
N TRP A 56 -8.49 17.97 -11.22
CA TRP A 56 -8.13 18.71 -12.44
C TRP A 56 -9.33 18.96 -13.36
N ARG A 57 -10.28 18.01 -13.44
CA ARG A 57 -11.55 18.23 -14.15
C ARG A 57 -12.37 19.34 -13.50
N THR A 58 -12.44 19.37 -12.17
CA THR A 58 -13.13 20.43 -11.42
C THR A 58 -12.49 21.79 -11.67
N ARG A 59 -11.16 21.89 -11.63
CA ARG A 59 -10.44 23.15 -11.95
C ARG A 59 -10.71 23.63 -13.37
N LEU A 60 -10.85 22.73 -14.34
CA LEU A 60 -11.20 23.09 -15.71
C LEU A 60 -12.60 23.71 -15.80
N SER A 61 -13.54 23.26 -14.96
CA SER A 61 -14.92 23.79 -14.94
C SER A 61 -15.11 25.04 -14.07
N GLU A 62 -14.26 25.28 -13.08
CA GLU A 62 -14.41 26.38 -12.11
C GLU A 62 -13.80 27.71 -12.57
N VAL A 63 -12.89 27.70 -13.54
CA VAL A 63 -12.24 28.92 -14.05
C VAL A 63 -13.04 29.48 -15.21
N ASP A 64 -13.60 30.68 -14.99
CA ASP A 64 -14.29 31.47 -16.01
C ASP A 64 -13.35 31.82 -17.18
N ASP A 65 -13.92 31.92 -18.39
CA ASP A 65 -13.15 32.15 -19.62
C ASP A 65 -12.38 33.48 -19.61
N GLU A 66 -12.88 34.50 -18.90
CA GLU A 66 -12.22 35.82 -18.78
C GLU A 66 -10.95 35.77 -17.91
N GLU A 67 -10.91 34.88 -16.91
CA GLU A 67 -9.77 34.70 -16.01
C GLU A 67 -8.81 33.61 -16.48
N ARG A 68 -9.17 32.90 -17.56
CA ARG A 68 -8.46 31.73 -18.05
C ARG A 68 -7.13 32.10 -18.72
N PRO A 69 -5.98 31.67 -18.17
CA PRO A 69 -4.69 31.92 -18.79
C PRO A 69 -4.53 31.16 -20.11
N PRO A 70 -3.76 31.68 -21.08
CA PRO A 70 -3.44 30.96 -22.30
C PRO A 70 -2.80 29.59 -22.01
N GLY A 71 -3.33 28.52 -22.61
CA GLY A 71 -2.81 27.16 -22.44
C GLY A 71 -3.23 26.44 -21.16
N PHE A 72 -4.06 27.06 -20.31
CA PHE A 72 -4.62 26.44 -19.12
C PHE A 72 -5.39 25.15 -19.44
N ASP A 73 -6.26 25.17 -20.44
CA ASP A 73 -7.07 24.01 -20.84
C ASP A 73 -6.21 22.86 -21.31
N SER A 74 -5.26 23.14 -22.21
CA SER A 74 -4.30 22.15 -22.70
C SER A 74 -3.52 21.50 -21.55
N TYR A 75 -3.11 22.30 -20.56
CA TYR A 75 -2.41 21.79 -19.39
C TYR A 75 -3.33 20.95 -18.49
N CYS A 76 -4.55 21.40 -18.22
CA CYS A 76 -5.51 20.66 -17.41
C CYS A 76 -5.88 19.33 -18.07
N HIS A 77 -6.16 19.31 -19.39
CA HIS A 77 -6.39 18.07 -20.13
C HIS A 77 -5.21 17.12 -20.06
N LYS A 78 -3.98 17.64 -20.19
CA LYS A 78 -2.76 16.84 -19.99
C LYS A 78 -2.69 16.24 -18.59
N GLN A 79 -3.03 17.01 -17.56
CA GLN A 79 -3.05 16.51 -16.17
C GLN A 79 -4.11 15.43 -15.98
N VAL A 80 -5.32 15.64 -16.47
CA VAL A 80 -6.40 14.63 -16.43
C VAL A 80 -5.93 13.33 -17.08
N ALA A 81 -5.43 13.39 -18.32
CA ALA A 81 -4.93 12.21 -19.02
C ALA A 81 -3.76 11.51 -18.30
N LEU A 82 -2.87 12.29 -17.67
CA LEU A 82 -1.76 11.73 -16.89
C LEU A 82 -2.28 10.94 -15.68
N TRP A 83 -3.17 11.52 -14.88
CA TRP A 83 -3.69 10.87 -13.68
C TRP A 83 -4.57 9.67 -14.00
N ASP A 84 -5.37 9.76 -15.06
CA ASP A 84 -6.15 8.65 -15.62
C ASP A 84 -5.23 7.47 -16.02
N SER A 85 -4.17 7.75 -16.79
CA SER A 85 -3.21 6.71 -17.20
C SER A 85 -2.47 6.06 -16.04
N LEU A 86 -2.17 6.82 -14.98
CA LEU A 86 -1.56 6.28 -13.75
C LEU A 86 -2.54 5.36 -13.01
N ALA A 87 -3.82 5.74 -12.93
CA ALA A 87 -4.85 4.93 -12.32
C ALA A 87 -5.04 3.60 -13.08
N ASP A 88 -5.14 3.66 -14.41
CA ASP A 88 -5.29 2.46 -15.26
C ASP A 88 -4.09 1.52 -15.15
N ARG A 89 -2.87 2.08 -15.17
CA ARG A 89 -1.65 1.30 -15.01
C ARG A 89 -1.58 0.65 -13.64
N ALA A 90 -1.86 1.40 -12.57
CA ALA A 90 -1.87 0.87 -11.21
C ALA A 90 -2.92 -0.23 -11.04
N GLN A 91 -4.15 -0.01 -11.52
CA GLN A 91 -5.21 -1.01 -11.54
C GLN A 91 -4.77 -2.30 -12.22
N SER A 92 -4.18 -2.20 -13.41
CA SER A 92 -3.74 -3.35 -14.19
C SER A 92 -2.63 -4.13 -13.47
N GLN A 93 -1.61 -3.42 -12.96
CA GLN A 93 -0.47 -4.04 -12.29
C GLN A 93 -0.86 -4.66 -10.94
N PHE A 94 -1.63 -3.94 -10.13
CA PHE A 94 -2.06 -4.44 -8.82
C PHE A 94 -3.03 -5.60 -8.93
N SER A 95 -3.98 -5.55 -9.89
CA SER A 95 -4.90 -6.67 -10.10
C SER A 95 -4.18 -7.95 -10.53
N ALA A 96 -3.13 -7.81 -11.36
CA ALA A 96 -2.30 -8.94 -11.76
C ALA A 96 -1.49 -9.51 -10.59
N LEU A 97 -0.94 -8.66 -9.71
CA LEU A 97 -0.19 -9.10 -8.54
C LEU A 97 -1.07 -9.80 -7.49
N LEU A 98 -2.29 -9.31 -7.30
CA LEU A 98 -3.23 -9.87 -6.33
C LEU A 98 -4.01 -11.08 -6.88
N ASN A 99 -3.88 -11.40 -8.17
CA ASN A 99 -4.69 -12.40 -8.87
C ASN A 99 -6.20 -12.18 -8.71
N GLN A 100 -6.62 -10.94 -8.51
CA GLN A 100 -8.02 -10.52 -8.36
C GLN A 100 -8.14 -9.05 -8.75
N PRO A 101 -9.30 -8.61 -9.26
CA PRO A 101 -9.48 -7.19 -9.56
C PRO A 101 -9.43 -6.37 -8.26
N VAL A 102 -8.70 -5.25 -8.28
CA VAL A 102 -8.79 -4.26 -7.20
C VAL A 102 -10.13 -3.54 -7.35
N VAL A 103 -11.13 -3.96 -6.59
CA VAL A 103 -12.50 -3.40 -6.59
C VAL A 103 -12.79 -2.68 -5.28
N TRP A 104 -13.73 -1.75 -5.35
CA TRP A 104 -14.29 -1.01 -4.22
C TRP A 104 -15.31 -1.83 -3.46
#